data_AF-A0A9X1R2W9-F1
#
_entry.id   AF-A0A9X1R2W9-F1
#
_cell.length_a   1.000
_cell.length_b   1.000
_cell.length_c   1.000
_cell.angle_alpha   90.00
_cell.angle_beta   90.00
_cell.angle_gamma   90.00
#
_symmetry.space_group_name_H-M   'P 1'
#
loop_
_entity.id
_entity.type
_entity.pdbx_description
1 polymer ?
#
loop_
_entity_poly.entity_id
_entity_poly.type
_entity_poly.pdbx_seq_one_letter_code
_entity_poly.pdbx_strand_id
1 'polypeptide(L)'
;MSQFILQFKTLGSKIITRMDFNSKKPATEFIGLTKLDGYKMYQYIQSGNNYAMTAEELETENIQFEKLFREKKTWFGLSKKTVTDFLILPNKNFYYPYEFGSYLYIFTKQDRTKNDFENWLNKEFPSRFGHIDERFIGFKNLMSEDDYLIATNHDLQHQFGVVGKKKIIERVISKFKNENLSEFELENYEETS
;
A
#
# COMPACT_ATOMS: atom_id res chain seq x y z
N MET A 1 11.35 3.48 -22.22
CA MET A 1 10.36 2.52 -21.68
C MET A 1 10.83 2.20 -20.29
N SER A 2 9.92 2.18 -19.33
CA SER A 2 10.25 1.91 -17.94
C SER A 2 9.87 0.47 -17.61
N GLN A 3 10.75 -0.19 -16.86
CA GLN A 3 10.46 -1.51 -16.33
C GLN A 3 9.64 -1.36 -15.05
N PHE A 4 8.54 -2.10 -14.97
CA PHE A 4 7.70 -2.18 -13.77
C PHE A 4 7.60 -3.61 -13.27
N ILE A 5 7.60 -3.77 -11.96
CA ILE A 5 7.49 -5.07 -11.30
C ILE A 5 6.32 -5.04 -10.34
N LEU A 6 5.33 -5.89 -10.59
CA LEU A 6 4.19 -6.09 -9.70
C LEU A 6 4.32 -7.44 -9.02
N GLN A 7 4.19 -7.46 -7.69
CA GLN A 7 4.24 -8.68 -6.90
C GLN A 7 2.89 -8.95 -6.25
N PHE A 8 2.27 -10.08 -6.57
CA PHE A 8 1.01 -10.52 -6.00
C PHE A 8 1.26 -11.60 -4.95
N LYS A 9 0.96 -11.30 -3.69
CA LYS A 9 1.09 -12.25 -2.58
C LYS A 9 -0.28 -12.71 -2.11
N THR A 10 -0.51 -14.01 -2.17
CA THR A 10 -1.71 -14.61 -1.60
C THR A 10 -1.54 -14.80 -0.10
N LEU A 11 -2.49 -14.32 0.70
CA LEU A 11 -2.50 -14.53 2.15
C LEU A 11 -2.46 -16.02 2.52
N GLY A 12 -1.54 -16.38 3.43
CA GLY A 12 -1.35 -17.76 3.88
C GLY A 12 -0.63 -18.66 2.86
N SER A 13 -0.23 -18.11 1.71
CA SER A 13 0.58 -18.82 0.73
C SER A 13 2.02 -18.31 0.76
N LYS A 14 2.96 -19.21 0.47
CA LYS A 14 4.35 -18.86 0.15
C LYS A 14 4.51 -18.49 -1.33
N ILE A 15 3.46 -18.62 -2.13
CA ILE A 15 3.51 -18.33 -3.56
C ILE A 15 3.36 -16.83 -3.78
N ILE A 16 4.33 -16.26 -4.49
CA ILE A 16 4.32 -14.90 -5.00
C ILE A 16 4.22 -14.99 -6.52
N THR A 17 3.18 -14.39 -7.10
CA THR A 17 3.09 -14.23 -8.55
C THR A 17 3.67 -12.87 -8.91
N ARG A 18 4.67 -12.83 -9.79
CA ARG A 18 5.26 -11.60 -10.30
C ARG A 18 4.72 -11.32 -11.69
N MET A 19 4.48 -10.05 -11.97
CA MET A 19 4.17 -9.54 -13.29
C MET A 19 5.18 -8.46 -13.65
N ASP A 20 5.97 -8.69 -14.68
CA ASP A 20 6.94 -7.73 -15.19
C ASP A 20 6.37 -7.02 -16.42
N PHE A 21 6.51 -5.70 -16.49
CA PHE A 21 6.10 -4.90 -17.64
C PHE A 21 7.28 -4.13 -18.20
N ASN A 22 7.27 -3.92 -19.51
CA ASN A 22 8.10 -2.91 -20.15
C ASN A 22 7.21 -1.95 -20.93
N SER A 23 6.90 -0.79 -20.36
CA SER A 23 5.89 0.10 -20.93
C SER A 23 6.30 1.57 -20.93
N LYS A 24 5.63 2.36 -21.77
CA LYS A 24 5.71 3.83 -21.75
C LYS A 24 4.69 4.46 -20.79
N LYS A 25 3.72 3.68 -20.31
CA LYS A 25 2.72 4.13 -19.35
C LYS A 25 3.37 4.44 -17.99
N PRO A 26 2.89 5.44 -17.24
CA PRO A 26 3.38 5.75 -15.91
C PRO A 26 2.93 4.71 -14.87
N ALA A 27 3.66 4.60 -13.75
CA ALA A 27 3.33 3.71 -12.63
C ALA A 27 1.88 3.84 -12.16
N THR A 28 1.38 5.07 -12.23
CA THR A 28 0.05 5.49 -11.77
C THR A 28 -1.08 4.71 -12.45
N GLU A 29 -0.92 4.42 -13.74
CA GLU A 29 -1.89 3.62 -14.50
C GLU A 29 -1.94 2.19 -13.99
N PHE A 30 -0.78 1.56 -13.77
CA PHE A 30 -0.71 0.20 -13.25
C PHE A 30 -1.28 0.10 -11.83
N ILE A 31 -0.99 1.06 -10.95
CA ILE A 31 -1.60 1.10 -9.61
C ILE A 31 -3.11 1.32 -9.73
N GLY A 32 -3.57 2.18 -10.65
CA GLY A 32 -5.00 2.36 -10.95
C GLY A 32 -5.72 1.06 -11.35
N LEU A 33 -5.08 0.23 -12.18
CA LEU A 33 -5.65 -1.05 -12.64
C LEU A 33 -5.88 -2.07 -11.52
N THR A 34 -5.14 -1.97 -10.42
CA THR A 34 -5.35 -2.84 -9.25
C THR A 34 -6.63 -2.56 -8.48
N LYS A 35 -7.28 -1.41 -8.70
CA LYS A 35 -8.49 -1.01 -7.97
C LYS A 35 -9.67 -1.86 -8.41
N LEU A 36 -10.37 -2.46 -7.46
CA LEU A 36 -11.59 -3.23 -7.69
C LEU A 36 -12.83 -2.41 -7.28
N ASP A 37 -13.92 -2.60 -8.02
CA ASP A 37 -15.18 -1.91 -7.72
C ASP A 37 -15.78 -2.35 -6.38
N GLY A 38 -16.46 -1.40 -5.72
CA GLY A 38 -17.13 -1.61 -4.44
C GLY A 38 -16.19 -1.58 -3.22
N TYR A 39 -14.93 -1.21 -3.40
CA TYR A 39 -13.96 -1.05 -2.32
C TYR A 39 -13.81 0.42 -1.93
N LYS A 40 -13.82 0.67 -0.62
CA LYS A 40 -13.29 1.90 -0.02
C LYS A 40 -11.78 1.77 0.03
N MET A 41 -11.08 2.88 -0.22
CA MET A 41 -9.63 2.92 -0.17
C MET A 41 -9.18 3.91 0.88
N TYR A 42 -8.41 3.43 1.84
CA TYR A 42 -7.68 4.24 2.81
C TYR A 42 -6.22 4.28 2.40
N GLN A 43 -5.55 5.42 2.56
CA GLN A 43 -4.10 5.49 2.37
C GLN A 43 -3.42 5.83 3.70
N TYR A 44 -2.46 5.00 4.10
CA TYR A 44 -1.61 5.23 5.25
C TYR A 44 -0.24 5.73 4.82
N ILE A 45 0.19 6.83 5.44
CA ILE A 45 1.44 7.52 5.15
C ILE A 45 2.23 7.62 6.44
N GLN A 46 3.35 6.91 6.46
CA GLN A 46 4.21 6.89 7.63
C GLN A 46 5.04 8.17 7.76
N SER A 47 5.16 8.67 8.98
CA SER A 47 6.04 9.79 9.33
C SER A 47 7.49 9.53 8.92
N GLY A 48 8.04 10.45 8.13
CA GLY A 48 9.39 10.37 7.58
C GLY A 48 9.47 9.68 6.23
N ASN A 49 8.37 9.13 5.70
CA ASN A 49 8.29 8.85 4.27
C ASN A 49 8.01 10.18 3.55
N ASN A 50 8.62 10.33 2.38
CA ASN A 50 8.34 11.48 1.53
C ASN A 50 6.93 11.27 0.95
N TYR A 51 5.97 12.09 1.38
CA TYR A 51 4.68 12.21 0.71
C TYR A 51 4.75 13.41 -0.22
N ALA A 52 4.13 13.32 -1.39
CA ALA A 52 4.16 14.43 -2.33
C ALA A 52 3.36 15.66 -1.86
N MET A 53 2.45 15.49 -0.90
CA MET A 53 1.67 16.59 -0.32
C MET A 53 1.97 16.74 1.18
N THR A 54 1.91 17.96 1.68
CA THR A 54 1.94 18.31 3.09
C THR A 54 0.52 18.25 3.68
N ALA A 55 0.40 18.34 5.01
CA ALA A 55 -0.90 18.43 5.66
C ALA A 55 -1.69 19.67 5.20
N GLU A 56 -1.01 20.80 4.99
CA GLU A 56 -1.63 22.04 4.51
C GLU A 56 -2.15 21.89 3.07
N GLU A 57 -1.40 21.21 2.20
CA GLU A 57 -1.84 20.90 0.84
C GLU A 57 -3.04 19.93 0.85
N LEU A 58 -3.05 18.94 1.75
CA LEU A 58 -4.21 18.06 1.93
C LEU A 58 -5.46 18.84 2.34
N GLU A 59 -5.34 19.78 3.28
CA GLU A 59 -6.43 20.66 3.73
C GLU A 59 -6.91 21.57 2.60
N THR A 60 -5.98 22.18 1.86
CA THR A 60 -6.26 23.09 0.72
C THR A 60 -7.04 22.39 -0.39
N GLU A 61 -6.69 21.14 -0.69
CA GLU A 61 -7.37 20.31 -1.68
C GLU A 61 -8.66 19.65 -1.15
N ASN A 62 -9.10 20.01 0.07
CA ASN A 62 -10.29 19.46 0.73
C ASN A 62 -10.26 17.92 0.82
N ILE A 63 -9.07 17.37 1.07
CA ILE A 63 -8.85 15.95 1.24
C ILE A 63 -9.03 15.62 2.71
N GLN A 64 -9.94 14.69 3.02
CA GLN A 64 -10.18 14.27 4.39
C GLN A 64 -9.07 13.32 4.86
N PHE A 65 -8.46 13.63 6.00
CA PHE A 65 -7.45 12.78 6.62
C PHE A 65 -7.48 12.86 8.14
N GLU A 66 -6.91 11.84 8.76
CA GLU A 66 -6.72 11.72 10.20
C GLU A 66 -5.23 11.75 10.54
N LYS A 67 -4.88 12.46 11.61
CA LYS A 67 -3.54 12.42 12.21
C LYS A 67 -3.47 11.24 13.17
N LEU A 68 -2.55 10.32 12.92
CA LEU A 68 -2.28 9.18 13.79
C LEU A 68 -1.02 9.46 14.61
N PHE A 69 -1.12 9.38 15.93
CA PHE A 69 0.00 9.66 16.82
C PHE A 69 0.62 8.36 17.32
N ARG A 70 1.94 8.23 17.16
CA ARG A 70 2.69 7.08 17.72
C ARG A 70 4.03 7.48 18.28
N GLU A 71 4.54 6.67 19.20
CA GLU A 71 5.90 6.83 19.73
C GLU A 71 6.93 6.19 18.78
N LYS A 72 7.97 6.93 18.43
CA LYS A 72 9.15 6.45 17.69
C LYS A 72 10.40 6.65 18.55
N LYS A 73 11.22 5.63 18.71
CA LYS A 73 12.55 5.79 19.33
C LYS A 73 13.44 6.64 18.42
N THR A 74 14.25 7.52 19.03
CA THR A 74 15.28 8.26 18.29
C THR A 74 16.35 7.32 17.76
N TRP A 75 17.15 7.77 16.79
CA TRP A 75 18.17 6.94 16.11
C TRP A 75 19.17 6.30 17.10
N PHE A 76 19.43 6.94 18.23
CA PHE A 76 20.31 6.42 19.29
C PHE A 76 19.59 5.51 20.31
N GLY A 77 18.26 5.34 20.20
CA GLY A 77 17.46 4.49 21.09
C GLY A 77 17.32 5.03 22.52
N LEU A 78 17.91 6.19 22.82
CA LEU A 78 17.99 6.78 24.16
C LEU A 78 16.72 7.54 24.58
N SER A 79 15.89 7.96 23.63
CA SER A 79 14.64 8.68 23.90
C SER A 79 13.52 8.26 22.94
N LYS A 80 12.29 8.51 23.36
CA LYS A 80 11.11 8.40 22.50
C LYS A 80 10.70 9.80 22.04
N LYS A 81 10.21 9.91 20.82
CA LYS A 81 9.51 11.09 20.33
C LYS A 81 8.14 10.68 19.77
N THR A 82 7.14 11.52 19.94
CA THR A 82 5.88 11.35 19.22
C THR A 82 6.07 11.78 17.77
N VAL A 83 5.63 10.94 16.85
CA VAL A 83 5.56 11.25 15.42
C VAL A 83 4.11 11.21 14.97
N THR A 84 3.82 11.97 13.92
CA THR A 84 2.49 12.03 13.31
C THR A 84 2.56 11.32 11.95
N ASP A 85 1.83 10.22 11.84
CA ASP A 85 1.53 9.59 10.55
C ASP A 85 0.16 10.13 10.06
N PHE A 86 -0.16 9.91 8.79
CA PHE A 86 -1.45 10.30 8.22
C PHE A 86 -2.23 9.09 7.73
N LEU A 87 -3.54 9.14 7.94
CA LEU A 87 -4.50 8.23 7.33
C LEU A 87 -5.45 9.07 6.48
N ILE A 88 -5.30 8.98 5.17
CA ILE A 88 -6.23 9.63 4.26
C ILE A 88 -7.48 8.76 4.13
N LEU A 89 -8.64 9.39 4.29
CA LEU A 89 -9.94 8.73 4.31
C LEU A 89 -10.45 8.46 2.88
N PRO A 90 -11.37 7.50 2.70
CA PRO A 90 -11.93 7.19 1.40
C PRO A 90 -12.60 8.40 0.76
N ASN A 91 -12.06 8.82 -0.38
CA ASN A 91 -12.63 9.89 -1.18
C ASN A 91 -12.75 9.41 -2.64
N LYS A 92 -13.95 9.56 -3.23
CA LYS A 92 -14.21 9.17 -4.62
C LYS A 92 -13.43 10.03 -5.63
N ASN A 93 -13.06 11.25 -5.25
CA ASN A 93 -12.46 12.24 -6.12
C ASN A 93 -10.96 12.47 -5.84
N PHE A 94 -10.40 11.88 -4.77
CA PHE A 94 -8.99 12.11 -4.46
C PHE A 94 -8.08 11.13 -5.23
N TYR A 95 -7.13 11.71 -5.95
CA TYR A 95 -6.09 11.02 -6.69
C TYR A 95 -4.77 11.14 -5.94
N TYR A 96 -4.25 10.01 -5.48
CA TYR A 96 -3.10 9.96 -4.58
C TYR A 96 -1.79 10.01 -5.36
N PRO A 97 -0.78 10.75 -4.89
CA PRO A 97 0.40 11.05 -5.68
C PRO A 97 1.28 9.81 -5.88
N TYR A 98 1.85 9.70 -7.07
CA TYR A 98 2.60 8.52 -7.54
C TYR A 98 3.96 8.93 -8.14
N GLU A 99 4.60 9.92 -7.53
CA GLU A 99 5.93 10.37 -7.95
C GLU A 99 7.01 9.71 -7.06
N PHE A 100 7.09 10.08 -5.79
CA PHE A 100 8.07 9.56 -4.83
C PHE A 100 7.38 9.17 -3.53
N GLY A 101 7.88 8.18 -2.80
CA GLY A 101 7.39 7.81 -1.46
C GLY A 101 6.96 6.37 -1.28
N SER A 102 6.91 5.88 -0.03
CA SER A 102 6.38 4.54 0.28
C SER A 102 4.97 4.67 0.84
N TYR A 103 4.00 4.13 0.10
CA TYR A 103 2.58 4.25 0.41
C TYR A 103 1.99 2.89 0.73
N LEU A 104 1.07 2.87 1.70
CA LEU A 104 0.21 1.72 1.96
C LEU A 104 -1.24 2.10 1.65
N TYR A 105 -1.85 1.36 0.74
CA TYR A 105 -3.26 1.49 0.40
C TYR A 105 -4.04 0.30 0.93
N ILE A 106 -5.13 0.56 1.63
CA ILE A 106 -6.04 -0.45 2.17
C ILE A 106 -7.35 -0.39 1.43
N PHE A 107 -7.66 -1.47 0.72
CA PHE A 107 -8.92 -1.66 0.04
C PHE A 107 -9.81 -2.56 0.87
N THR A 108 -10.91 -2.01 1.36
CA THR A 108 -11.88 -2.74 2.18
C THR A 108 -13.31 -2.41 1.79
N LYS A 109 -14.22 -3.35 2.02
CA LYS A 109 -15.67 -3.09 1.91
C LYS A 109 -16.27 -2.54 3.20
N GLN A 110 -15.51 -2.61 4.30
CA GLN A 110 -15.95 -2.21 5.63
C GLN A 110 -15.59 -0.76 5.89
N ASP A 111 -16.40 -0.07 6.69
CA ASP A 111 -15.95 1.17 7.31
C ASP A 111 -14.88 0.85 8.35
N ARG A 112 -13.77 1.58 8.26
CA ARG A 112 -12.67 1.55 9.23
C ARG A 112 -12.56 2.92 9.87
N THR A 113 -12.33 2.91 11.17
CA THR A 113 -12.12 4.09 11.99
C THR A 113 -10.63 4.33 12.22
N LYS A 114 -10.28 5.56 12.58
CA LYS A 114 -8.94 5.89 13.09
C LYS A 114 -8.46 4.91 14.17
N ASN A 115 -9.33 4.55 15.10
CA ASN A 115 -9.01 3.65 16.21
C ASN A 115 -8.65 2.24 15.73
N ASP A 116 -9.26 1.74 14.65
CA ASP A 116 -8.90 0.45 14.06
C ASP A 116 -7.45 0.44 13.56
N PHE A 117 -7.03 1.52 12.90
CA PHE A 117 -5.66 1.69 12.43
C PHE A 117 -4.67 1.86 13.57
N GLU A 118 -4.99 2.67 14.58
CA GLU A 118 -4.11 2.85 15.75
C GLU A 118 -3.95 1.54 16.54
N ASN A 119 -5.03 0.77 16.74
CA ASN A 119 -4.97 -0.53 17.38
C ASN A 119 -4.09 -1.52 16.61
N TRP A 120 -4.24 -1.57 15.28
CA TRP A 120 -3.38 -2.39 14.43
C TRP A 120 -1.91 -1.97 14.52
N LEU A 121 -1.61 -0.66 14.36
CA LEU A 121 -0.25 -0.13 14.45
C LEU A 121 0.41 -0.49 15.79
N ASN A 122 -0.31 -0.31 16.90
CA ASN A 122 0.21 -0.60 18.23
C ASN A 122 0.41 -2.10 18.48
N LYS A 123 -0.45 -2.95 17.90
CA LYS A 123 -0.34 -4.41 18.03
C LYS A 123 0.80 -5.01 17.21
N GLU A 124 0.96 -4.57 15.96
CA GLU A 124 1.95 -5.14 15.04
C GLU A 124 3.34 -4.55 15.24
N PHE A 125 3.42 -3.32 15.75
CA PHE A 125 4.69 -2.62 15.95
C PHE A 125 4.91 -2.20 17.43
N PRO A 126 4.74 -3.10 18.42
CA PRO A 126 4.63 -2.74 19.84
C PRO A 126 5.94 -2.26 20.47
N SER A 127 7.11 -2.48 19.83
CA SER A 127 8.39 -2.03 20.42
C SER A 127 9.49 -1.62 19.43
N ARG A 128 9.30 -1.75 18.12
CA ARG A 128 10.37 -1.55 17.14
C ARG A 128 9.83 -1.20 15.77
N PHE A 129 10.40 -0.13 15.20
CA PHE A 129 10.83 -0.10 13.79
C PHE A 129 9.89 -0.75 12.76
N GLY A 130 8.62 -0.36 12.71
CA GLY A 130 7.78 -0.70 11.57
C GLY A 130 7.97 0.30 10.45
N HIS A 131 9.14 0.35 9.81
CA HIS A 131 9.08 0.81 8.42
C HIS A 131 8.16 -0.16 7.70
N ILE A 132 7.23 0.34 6.89
CA ILE A 132 6.54 -0.52 5.91
C ILE A 132 7.67 -1.15 5.09
N ASP A 133 8.02 -2.40 5.39
CA ASP A 133 9.09 -3.11 4.71
C ASP A 133 8.50 -3.91 3.54
N GLU A 134 9.38 -4.23 2.59
CA GLU A 134 9.07 -4.97 1.37
C GLU A 134 8.54 -6.38 1.61
N ARG A 135 8.59 -6.89 2.85
CA ARG A 135 8.18 -8.26 3.18
C ARG A 135 6.72 -8.36 3.57
N PHE A 136 6.03 -7.23 3.68
CA PHE A 136 4.62 -7.14 4.02
C PHE A 136 4.28 -7.79 5.38
N ILE A 137 5.25 -7.89 6.29
CA ILE A 137 5.10 -8.56 7.58
C ILE A 137 4.31 -7.63 8.53
N GLY A 138 3.14 -8.10 9.00
CA GLY A 138 2.23 -7.36 9.89
C GLY A 138 0.88 -6.97 9.25
N PHE A 139 0.80 -6.97 7.92
CA PHE A 139 -0.40 -6.59 7.19
C PHE A 139 -1.54 -7.62 7.24
N LYS A 140 -1.21 -8.89 7.48
CA LYS A 140 -2.21 -9.97 7.64
C LYS A 140 -3.22 -9.68 8.75
N ASN A 141 -2.80 -8.95 9.79
CA ASN A 141 -3.60 -8.68 10.97
C ASN A 141 -4.48 -7.42 10.81
N LEU A 142 -4.28 -6.64 9.75
CA LEU A 142 -5.15 -5.53 9.35
C LEU A 142 -6.31 -5.99 8.48
N MET A 143 -6.13 -7.06 7.69
CA MET A 143 -7.05 -7.47 6.64
C MET A 143 -8.17 -8.38 7.15
N SER A 144 -9.41 -8.08 6.75
CA SER A 144 -10.49 -9.05 6.70
C SER A 144 -10.44 -9.89 5.41
N GLU A 145 -11.27 -10.93 5.33
CA GLU A 145 -11.20 -11.90 4.22
C GLU A 145 -11.43 -11.30 2.83
N ASP A 146 -12.18 -10.21 2.77
CA ASP A 146 -12.51 -9.52 1.53
C ASP A 146 -11.59 -8.34 1.24
N ASP A 147 -10.66 -8.01 2.15
CA ASP A 147 -9.76 -6.87 2.01
C ASP A 147 -8.51 -7.24 1.21
N TYR A 148 -7.88 -6.22 0.64
CA TYR A 148 -6.55 -6.33 0.05
C TYR A 148 -5.76 -5.04 0.23
N LEU A 149 -4.45 -5.17 0.11
CA LEU A 149 -3.50 -4.08 0.33
C LEU A 149 -2.63 -3.87 -0.89
N ILE A 150 -2.18 -2.65 -1.07
CA ILE A 150 -1.09 -2.32 -1.99
C ILE A 150 -0.02 -1.61 -1.17
N ALA A 151 1.22 -2.06 -1.28
CA ALA A 151 2.35 -1.27 -0.80
C ALA A 151 3.26 -0.94 -1.96
N THR A 152 3.66 0.32 -2.04
CA THR A 152 4.55 0.82 -3.08
C THR A 152 5.93 1.14 -2.50
N ASN A 153 6.96 1.00 -3.33
CA ASN A 153 8.33 1.35 -2.96
C ASN A 153 8.60 2.85 -3.12
N HIS A 154 9.69 3.33 -2.50
CA HIS A 154 10.08 4.75 -2.54
C HIS A 154 10.56 5.20 -3.93
N ASP A 155 11.16 4.28 -4.71
CA ASP A 155 11.82 4.55 -6.00
C ASP A 155 10.84 4.58 -7.18
N LEU A 156 10.25 5.76 -7.44
CA LEU A 156 9.40 6.05 -8.61
C LEU A 156 8.21 5.12 -8.80
N GLN A 157 7.85 4.36 -7.76
CA GLN A 157 6.75 3.39 -7.78
C GLN A 157 6.94 2.32 -8.88
N HIS A 158 8.16 2.08 -9.35
CA HIS A 158 8.44 1.10 -10.39
C HIS A 158 8.26 -0.34 -9.89
N GLN A 159 8.23 -0.53 -8.57
CA GLN A 159 7.88 -1.80 -7.95
C GLN A 159 6.83 -1.62 -6.86
N PHE A 160 5.77 -2.42 -6.93
CA PHE A 160 4.77 -2.45 -5.87
C PHE A 160 4.17 -3.84 -5.71
N GLY A 161 3.67 -4.12 -4.51
CA GLY A 161 3.05 -5.40 -4.20
C GLY A 161 1.58 -5.26 -3.84
N VAL A 162 0.81 -6.26 -4.23
CA VAL A 162 -0.61 -6.43 -3.89
C VAL A 162 -0.74 -7.68 -3.02
N VAL A 163 -1.36 -7.54 -1.85
CA VAL A 163 -1.56 -8.64 -0.90
C VAL A 163 -3.04 -8.83 -0.63
N GLY A 164 -3.54 -10.05 -0.75
CA GLY A 164 -4.94 -10.37 -0.48
C GLY A 164 -5.23 -11.87 -0.56
N LYS A 165 -6.50 -12.26 -0.42
CA LYS A 165 -6.90 -13.65 -0.69
C LYS A 165 -6.77 -14.00 -2.17
N LYS A 166 -6.59 -15.28 -2.48
CA LYS A 166 -6.45 -15.81 -3.86
C LYS A 166 -7.49 -15.24 -4.82
N LYS A 167 -8.78 -15.30 -4.44
CA LYS A 167 -9.90 -14.78 -5.25
C LYS A 167 -9.75 -13.29 -5.62
N ILE A 168 -9.14 -12.49 -4.75
CA ILE A 168 -8.94 -11.06 -4.97
C ILE A 168 -7.75 -10.85 -5.90
N ILE A 169 -6.65 -11.54 -5.64
CA ILE A 169 -5.44 -11.51 -6.48
C ILE A 169 -5.77 -11.92 -7.92
N GLU A 170 -6.53 -13.00 -8.10
CA GLU A 170 -6.96 -13.47 -9.42
C GLU A 170 -7.80 -12.41 -10.15
N ARG A 171 -8.73 -11.74 -9.46
CA ARG A 171 -9.53 -10.64 -10.04
C ARG A 171 -8.67 -9.47 -10.48
N VAL A 172 -7.67 -9.09 -9.68
CA VAL A 172 -6.74 -8.03 -10.04
C VAL A 172 -5.92 -8.42 -11.27
N ILE A 173 -5.33 -9.63 -11.30
CA ILE A 173 -4.58 -10.14 -12.45
C ILE A 173 -5.45 -10.20 -13.71
N SER A 174 -6.72 -10.61 -13.59
CA SER A 174 -7.67 -10.60 -14.70
C SER A 174 -7.91 -9.20 -15.28
N LYS A 175 -7.91 -8.14 -14.46
CA LYS A 175 -7.98 -6.77 -14.98
C LYS A 175 -6.77 -6.46 -15.88
N PHE A 176 -5.54 -6.75 -15.43
CA PHE A 176 -4.35 -6.55 -16.24
C PHE A 176 -4.36 -7.33 -17.56
N LYS A 177 -4.84 -8.58 -17.55
CA LYS A 177 -5.00 -9.40 -18.77
C LYS A 177 -5.99 -8.80 -19.77
N ASN A 178 -7.07 -8.20 -19.28
CA ASN A 178 -8.15 -7.67 -20.12
C ASN A 178 -7.83 -6.29 -20.72
N GLU A 179 -6.89 -5.54 -20.15
CA GLU A 179 -6.46 -4.22 -20.65
C GLU A 179 -5.60 -4.29 -21.92
N ASN A 180 -5.47 -5.49 -22.53
CA ASN A 180 -4.71 -5.72 -23.75
C ASN A 180 -3.25 -5.21 -23.65
N LEU A 181 -2.69 -5.25 -22.44
CA LEU A 181 -1.28 -4.96 -22.18
C LEU A 181 -0.47 -6.11 -22.78
N SER A 182 -0.07 -6.02 -24.04
CA SER A 182 0.71 -7.04 -24.74
C SER A 182 2.18 -7.14 -24.26
N GLU A 183 2.52 -6.49 -23.14
CA GLU A 183 3.90 -6.19 -22.72
C GLU A 183 4.24 -6.79 -21.34
N PHE A 184 3.54 -7.84 -20.87
CA PHE A 184 3.83 -8.43 -19.56
C PHE A 184 4.11 -9.94 -19.57
N GLU A 185 5.06 -10.33 -18.70
CA GLU A 185 5.38 -11.72 -18.37
C GLU A 185 4.89 -12.04 -16.96
N LEU A 186 4.37 -13.25 -16.76
CA LEU A 186 3.85 -13.74 -15.47
C LEU A 186 4.66 -14.93 -14.99
N GLU A 187 5.26 -14.81 -13.81
CA GLU A 187 6.06 -15.87 -13.19
C GLU A 187 5.59 -16.15 -11.75
N ASN A 188 5.65 -17.41 -11.33
CA ASN A 188 5.33 -17.80 -9.95
C ASN A 188 6.61 -18.22 -9.23
N TYR A 189 6.80 -17.69 -8.03
CA TYR A 189 7.94 -17.99 -7.17
C TYR A 189 7.44 -18.52 -5.82
N GLU A 190 8.23 -19.37 -5.19
CA GLU A 190 8.08 -19.69 -3.77
C GLU A 190 8.96 -18.76 -2.94
N GLU A 191 8.39 -18.14 -1.91
CA GLU A 191 9.10 -17.32 -0.94
C GLU A 191 10.07 -18.20 -0.13
N THR A 192 11.36 -18.10 -0.42
CA THR A 192 12.43 -18.75 0.34
C THR A 192 12.62 -18.03 1.67
N SER A 193 12.41 -18.77 2.76
CA SER A 193 12.52 -18.32 4.16
C SER A 193 13.93 -18.00 4.61
#